data_AF-A0A4V4H6W7-F1
#
_entry.id   AF-A0A4V4H6W7-F1
#
_cell.length_a   1.000
_cell.length_b   1.000
_cell.length_c   1.000
_cell.angle_alpha   90.00
_cell.angle_beta   90.00
_cell.angle_gamma   90.00
#
_symmetry.space_group_name_H-M   'P 1'
#
loop_
_entity.id
_entity.type
_entity.pdbx_description
1 polymer ?
#
loop_
_entity_poly.entity_id
_entity_poly.type
_entity_poly.pdbx_seq_one_letter_code
_entity_poly.pdbx_strand_id
1 'polypeptide(L)'
;MSKKPLITTLVDLLDALDTSITSIKDMLKFLFGLVLYSLNNTTLIELGIVSPLFALVVKDGRRGLVRDTIAMITQVAGCDESMKAFRRMDGINVLKDLVVGRSGRARQNATTILSNLIKSDKAVRDVREVDEAKVVVKALADDDNRVSAGGRVRRRHY
;
A
#
# COMPACT_ATOMS: atom_id res chain seq x y z
N MET A 1 -19.37 -11.31 -6.83
CA MET A 1 -19.80 -9.89 -6.82
C MET A 1 -18.65 -9.03 -6.38
N SER A 2 -18.36 -7.94 -7.10
CA SER A 2 -17.23 -7.05 -6.80
C SER A 2 -17.55 -6.17 -5.58
N LYS A 3 -16.65 -6.14 -4.58
CA LYS A 3 -16.78 -5.27 -3.39
C LYS A 3 -16.41 -3.81 -3.70
N LYS A 4 -15.85 -3.53 -4.88
CA LYS A 4 -15.30 -2.23 -5.27
C LYS A 4 -16.31 -1.07 -5.16
N PRO A 5 -17.57 -1.18 -5.63
CA PRO A 5 -18.53 -0.07 -5.53
C PRO A 5 -18.82 0.32 -4.07
N LEU A 6 -18.93 -0.68 -3.19
CA LEU A 6 -19.15 -0.45 -1.76
C LEU A 6 -17.96 0.26 -1.11
N ILE A 7 -16.74 -0.16 -1.45
CA ILE A 7 -15.51 0.47 -0.95
C ILE A 7 -15.45 1.92 -1.44
N THR A 8 -15.77 2.19 -2.71
CA THR A 8 -15.81 3.54 -3.27
C THR A 8 -16.78 4.43 -2.50
N THR A 9 -18.04 4.00 -2.33
CA THR A 9 -19.04 4.78 -1.59
C THR A 9 -18.59 5.11 -0.16
N LEU A 10 -17.92 4.18 0.52
CA LEU A 10 -17.44 4.41 1.88
C LEU A 10 -16.26 5.39 1.94
N VAL A 11 -15.34 5.32 0.97
CA VAL A 11 -14.22 6.26 0.87
C VAL A 11 -14.75 7.67 0.60
N ASP A 12 -15.68 7.82 -0.34
CA ASP A 12 -16.31 9.09 -0.69
C ASP A 12 -17.06 9.69 0.50
N LEU A 13 -17.80 8.86 1.25
CA LEU A 13 -18.52 9.30 2.44
C LEU A 13 -17.59 9.71 3.58
N LEU A 14 -16.43 9.04 3.73
CA LEU A 14 -15.42 9.41 4.71
C LEU A 14 -14.74 10.74 4.33
N ASP A 15 -14.56 11.01 3.03
CA ASP A 15 -13.97 12.26 2.53
C ASP A 15 -14.92 13.46 2.65
N ALA A 16 -16.22 13.23 2.49
CA ALA A 16 -17.26 14.25 2.62
C ALA A 16 -17.38 14.84 4.04
N LEU A 17 -16.83 14.18 5.08
CA LEU A 17 -16.65 14.58 6.50
C LEU A 17 -17.81 15.29 7.24
N ASP A 18 -18.99 15.43 6.64
CA ASP A 18 -20.18 16.07 7.24
C ASP A 18 -21.11 15.06 7.93
N THR A 19 -20.53 13.96 8.43
CA THR A 19 -21.27 12.84 9.04
C THR A 19 -21.11 12.81 10.56
N SER A 20 -22.07 12.19 11.25
CA SER A 20 -22.01 12.07 12.71
C SER A 20 -20.81 11.21 13.15
N ILE A 21 -20.24 11.51 14.33
CA ILE A 21 -19.12 10.75 14.91
C ILE A 21 -19.41 9.25 14.96
N THR A 22 -20.64 8.87 15.32
CA THR A 22 -21.06 7.46 15.38
C THR A 22 -21.01 6.81 14.00
N SER A 23 -21.48 7.51 12.96
CA SER A 23 -21.40 7.04 11.58
C SER A 23 -19.95 6.84 11.14
N ILE A 24 -19.06 7.79 11.46
CA ILE A 24 -17.61 7.66 11.18
C ILE A 24 -17.02 6.44 11.90
N LYS A 25 -17.36 6.20 13.18
CA LYS A 25 -16.88 5.00 13.90
C LYS A 25 -17.32 3.71 13.23
N ASP A 26 -18.57 3.63 12.81
CA ASP A 26 -19.10 2.42 12.19
C ASP A 26 -18.52 2.20 10.80
N MET A 27 -18.29 3.28 10.03
CA MET A 27 -17.53 3.23 8.78
C MET A 27 -16.09 2.75 9.00
N LEU A 28 -15.37 3.32 9.97
CA LEU A 28 -14.00 2.91 10.30
C LEU A 28 -13.94 1.43 10.72
N LYS A 29 -14.91 0.94 11.50
CA LYS A 29 -14.98 -0.50 11.84
C LYS A 29 -15.21 -1.37 10.61
N PHE A 30 -16.11 -0.96 9.73
CA PHE A 30 -16.41 -1.70 8.51
C PHE A 30 -15.18 -1.74 7.58
N LEU A 31 -14.56 -0.59 7.35
CA LEU A 31 -13.32 -0.47 6.58
C LEU A 31 -12.17 -1.25 7.22
N PHE A 32 -12.07 -1.26 8.56
CA PHE A 32 -11.10 -2.07 9.28
C PHE A 32 -11.29 -3.56 8.97
N GLY A 33 -12.53 -4.05 9.00
CA GLY A 33 -12.85 -5.43 8.61
C GLY A 33 -12.47 -5.76 7.17
N LEU A 34 -12.58 -4.78 6.25
CA LEU A 34 -12.17 -4.96 4.86
C LEU A 34 -10.65 -5.04 4.68
N VAL A 35 -9.89 -4.17 5.37
CA VAL A 35 -8.43 -4.05 5.22
C VAL A 35 -7.63 -5.17 5.93
N LEU A 36 -8.31 -5.97 6.76
CA LEU A 36 -7.76 -7.23 7.28
C LEU A 36 -7.57 -8.26 6.17
N TYR A 37 -8.28 -8.11 5.04
CA TYR A 37 -8.08 -8.93 3.85
C TYR A 37 -7.20 -8.18 2.86
N SER A 38 -5.93 -8.57 2.76
CA SER A 38 -4.87 -7.86 2.04
C SER A 38 -5.23 -7.46 0.60
N LEU A 39 -6.01 -8.28 -0.10
CA LEU A 39 -6.47 -8.03 -1.47
C LEU A 39 -7.36 -6.78 -1.60
N ASN A 40 -7.99 -6.31 -0.52
CA ASN A 40 -8.78 -5.08 -0.53
C ASN A 40 -7.91 -3.82 -0.31
N ASN A 41 -6.68 -3.98 0.19
CA ASN A 41 -5.85 -2.85 0.62
C ASN A 41 -5.39 -2.03 -0.58
N THR A 42 -4.96 -2.69 -1.65
CA THR A 42 -4.62 -2.04 -2.92
C THR A 42 -5.79 -1.21 -3.44
N THR A 43 -7.01 -1.77 -3.45
CA THR A 43 -8.22 -1.04 -3.90
C THR A 43 -8.50 0.17 -3.02
N LEU A 44 -8.38 0.04 -1.70
CA LEU A 44 -8.57 1.15 -0.76
C LEU A 44 -7.53 2.27 -0.97
N ILE A 45 -6.27 1.92 -1.19
CA ILE A 45 -5.19 2.87 -1.48
C ILE A 45 -5.42 3.58 -2.81
N GLU A 46 -5.79 2.85 -3.85
CA GLU A 46 -6.09 3.40 -5.19
C GLU A 46 -7.29 4.36 -5.15
N LEU A 47 -8.28 4.07 -4.32
CA LEU A 47 -9.44 4.95 -4.11
C LEU A 47 -9.12 6.15 -3.20
N GLY A 48 -7.90 6.26 -2.66
CA GLY A 48 -7.44 7.46 -1.98
C GLY A 48 -7.75 7.50 -0.48
N ILE A 49 -8.00 6.37 0.19
CA ILE A 49 -8.37 6.33 1.62
C ILE A 49 -7.37 7.01 2.57
N VAL A 50 -6.09 7.13 2.16
CA VAL A 50 -5.04 7.72 3.00
C VAL A 50 -5.37 9.17 3.36
N SER A 51 -5.90 9.96 2.42
CA SER A 51 -6.24 11.36 2.65
C SER A 51 -7.26 11.57 3.78
N PRO A 52 -8.48 11.00 3.70
CA PRO A 52 -9.49 11.18 4.73
C PRO A 52 -9.07 10.61 6.10
N LEU A 53 -8.26 9.55 6.14
CA LEU A 53 -7.72 9.03 7.40
C LEU A 53 -6.78 10.04 8.09
N PHE A 54 -5.87 10.68 7.36
CA PHE A 54 -5.01 11.71 7.96
C PHE A 54 -5.81 12.96 8.35
N ALA A 55 -6.82 13.34 7.56
CA ALA A 55 -7.72 14.43 7.90
C ALA A 55 -8.45 14.17 9.23
N LEU A 56 -8.91 12.94 9.49
CA LEU A 56 -9.53 12.56 10.76
C LEU A 56 -8.57 12.66 11.95
N VAL A 57 -7.30 12.29 11.79
CA VAL A 57 -6.29 12.44 12.85
C VAL A 57 -6.05 13.92 13.20
N VAL A 58 -6.04 14.79 12.20
CA VAL A 58 -5.78 16.23 12.38
C VAL A 58 -7.01 16.97 12.91
N LYS A 59 -8.20 16.74 12.32
CA LYS A 59 -9.44 17.46 12.63
C LYS A 59 -10.12 16.96 13.91
N ASP A 60 -10.16 15.65 14.12
CA ASP A 60 -10.97 15.02 15.17
C ASP A 60 -10.15 14.43 16.32
N GLY A 61 -8.94 14.97 16.51
CA GLY A 61 -7.99 14.67 17.58
C GLY A 61 -8.60 14.50 18.98
N ARG A 62 -9.72 15.17 19.24
CA ARG A 62 -10.40 15.25 20.55
C ARG A 62 -11.67 14.40 20.66
N ARG A 63 -12.15 13.76 19.59
CA ARG A 63 -13.46 13.08 19.54
C ARG A 63 -13.40 11.56 19.74
N GLY A 64 -12.26 11.02 20.17
CA GLY A 64 -12.10 9.57 20.41
C GLY A 64 -11.95 8.73 19.14
N LEU A 65 -11.89 9.34 17.95
CA LEU A 65 -11.71 8.66 16.65
C LEU A 65 -10.25 8.34 16.33
N VAL A 66 -9.31 9.07 16.95
CA VAL A 66 -7.87 9.01 16.66
C VAL A 66 -7.33 7.60 16.75
N ARG A 67 -7.73 6.84 17.78
CA ARG A 67 -7.22 5.49 17.99
C ARG A 67 -7.63 4.56 16.84
N ASP A 68 -8.91 4.57 16.50
CA ASP A 68 -9.47 3.69 15.48
C ASP A 68 -8.94 4.09 14.09
N THR A 69 -8.76 5.39 13.86
CA THR A 69 -8.13 5.94 12.65
C THR A 69 -6.66 5.56 12.54
N ILE A 70 -5.88 5.66 13.62
CA ILE A 70 -4.47 5.23 13.64
C ILE A 70 -4.35 3.73 13.38
N ALA A 71 -5.25 2.91 13.91
CA ALA A 71 -5.27 1.48 13.64
C ALA A 71 -5.47 1.21 12.14
N MET A 72 -6.38 1.94 11.50
CA MET A 72 -6.56 1.89 10.05
C MET A 72 -5.32 2.32 9.27
N ILE A 73 -4.71 3.46 9.63
CA ILE A 73 -3.48 3.96 8.98
C ILE A 73 -2.34 2.93 9.08
N THR A 74 -2.20 2.29 10.25
CA THR A 74 -1.19 1.26 10.49
C THR A 74 -1.40 0.03 9.61
N GLN A 75 -2.66 -0.35 9.40
CA GLN A 75 -3.03 -1.50 8.60
C GLN A 75 -2.84 -1.24 7.11
N VAL A 76 -3.26 -0.07 6.60
CA VAL A 76 -3.00 0.29 5.20
C VAL A 76 -1.51 0.45 4.94
N ALA A 77 -0.73 1.01 5.87
CA ALA A 77 0.73 1.16 5.73
C ALA A 77 1.50 -0.15 5.50
N GLY A 78 0.91 -1.31 5.82
CA GLY A 78 1.48 -2.61 5.48
C GLY A 78 1.22 -3.07 4.04
N CYS A 79 0.59 -2.24 3.21
CA CYS A 79 0.28 -2.53 1.81
C CYS A 79 1.28 -1.86 0.86
N ASP A 80 1.63 -2.59 -0.19
CA ASP A 80 2.68 -2.28 -1.17
C ASP A 80 2.48 -0.94 -1.89
N GLU A 81 1.24 -0.58 -2.20
CA GLU A 81 0.91 0.68 -2.86
C GLU A 81 1.00 1.90 -1.92
N SER A 82 1.09 1.67 -0.60
CA SER A 82 0.94 2.72 0.41
C SER A 82 2.08 3.70 0.42
N MET A 83 3.31 3.28 0.13
CA MET A 83 4.45 4.20 0.15
C MET A 83 4.25 5.36 -0.83
N LYS A 84 3.69 5.08 -2.02
CA LYS A 84 3.36 6.12 -3.00
C LYS A 84 2.23 7.02 -2.52
N ALA A 85 1.17 6.44 -1.94
CA ALA A 85 0.02 7.20 -1.46
C ALA A 85 0.39 8.14 -0.28
N PHE A 86 1.18 7.65 0.68
CA PHE A 86 1.65 8.47 1.80
C PHE A 86 2.57 9.61 1.33
N ARG A 87 3.44 9.38 0.33
CA ARG A 87 4.26 10.44 -0.27
C ARG A 87 3.42 11.52 -0.95
N ARG A 88 2.40 11.12 -1.72
CA ARG A 88 1.51 12.08 -2.43
C ARG A 88 0.81 13.05 -1.49
N MET A 89 0.49 12.60 -0.28
CA MET A 89 -0.23 13.38 0.75
C MET A 89 0.70 14.06 1.76
N ASP A 90 2.01 14.02 1.55
CA ASP A 90 3.02 14.45 2.54
C ASP A 90 2.91 13.74 3.91
N GLY A 91 2.26 12.58 3.95
CA GLY A 91 1.99 11.83 5.17
C GLY A 91 3.26 11.37 5.89
N ILE A 92 4.38 11.20 5.17
CA ILE A 92 5.67 10.85 5.78
C ILE A 92 6.18 11.98 6.67
N ASN A 93 6.10 13.24 6.22
CA ASN A 93 6.54 14.38 7.02
C ASN A 93 5.61 14.59 8.22
N VAL A 94 4.30 14.42 8.03
CA VAL A 94 3.34 14.42 9.14
C VAL A 94 3.74 13.39 10.21
N LEU A 95 4.01 12.14 9.82
CA LEU A 95 4.43 11.10 10.77
C LEU A 95 5.77 11.44 11.44
N LYS A 96 6.73 12.00 10.70
CA LYS A 96 8.02 12.44 11.25
C LYS A 96 7.83 13.52 12.32
N ASP A 97 6.96 14.49 12.09
CA ASP A 97 6.64 15.53 13.06
C ASP A 97 5.96 14.96 14.32
N LEU A 98 5.10 13.93 14.15
CA LEU A 98 4.52 13.21 15.29
C LEU A 98 5.58 12.48 16.13
N VAL A 99 6.65 11.97 15.50
CA VAL A 99 7.76 11.31 16.21
C VAL A 99 8.58 12.31 17.03
N VAL A 100 8.82 13.50 16.49
CA VAL A 100 9.67 14.54 17.11
C VAL A 100 8.92 15.33 18.19
N GLY A 101 7.64 15.64 17.97
CA GLY A 101 6.93 16.68 18.73
C GLY A 101 5.82 16.23 19.70
N ARG A 102 5.55 14.93 19.90
CA ARG A 102 4.33 14.46 20.63
C ARG A 102 4.57 13.46 21.75
N SER A 103 3.50 13.22 22.53
CA SER A 103 3.47 12.28 23.66
C SER A 103 3.91 10.87 23.25
N GLY A 104 4.37 10.07 24.22
CA GLY A 104 4.95 8.74 23.98
C GLY A 104 4.10 7.82 23.10
N ARG A 105 2.76 7.88 23.21
CA ARG A 105 1.85 7.08 22.39
C ARG A 105 1.77 7.53 20.93
N ALA A 106 1.72 8.83 20.68
CA ALA A 106 1.70 9.37 19.31
C ALA A 106 2.99 9.02 18.58
N ARG A 107 4.14 9.14 19.26
CA ARG A 107 5.44 8.72 18.75
C ARG A 107 5.46 7.22 18.44
N GLN A 108 5.03 6.37 19.38
CA GLN A 108 4.99 4.92 19.17
C GLN A 108 4.15 4.54 17.94
N ASN A 109 2.96 5.12 17.81
CA ASN A 109 2.09 4.87 16.66
C ASN A 109 2.75 5.30 15.35
N ALA A 110 3.35 6.50 15.30
CA ALA A 110 4.02 6.99 14.12
C ALA A 110 5.23 6.11 13.72
N THR A 111 6.05 5.68 14.69
CA THR A 111 7.15 4.75 14.46
C THR A 111 6.66 3.41 13.89
N THR A 112 5.56 2.87 14.41
CA THR A 112 4.96 1.63 13.89
C THR A 112 4.50 1.78 12.44
N ILE A 113 3.79 2.88 12.13
CA ILE A 113 3.32 3.16 10.77
C ILE A 113 4.51 3.28 9.80
N LEU A 114 5.55 4.05 10.17
CA LEU A 114 6.75 4.21 9.36
C LEU A 114 7.50 2.89 9.13
N SER A 115 7.62 2.07 10.16
CA SER A 115 8.23 0.73 10.08
C SER A 115 7.47 -0.17 9.08
N ASN A 116 6.13 -0.15 9.12
CA ASN A 116 5.32 -0.93 8.18
C ASN A 116 5.51 -0.47 6.73
N LEU A 117 5.54 0.86 6.49
CA LEU A 117 5.79 1.41 5.15
C LEU A 117 7.14 0.98 4.59
N ILE A 118 8.21 1.06 5.39
CA ILE A 118 9.56 0.67 4.95
C ILE A 118 9.62 -0.82 4.61
N LYS A 119 9.00 -1.68 5.43
CA LYS A 119 8.97 -3.13 5.20
C LYS A 119 8.22 -3.48 3.92
N SER A 120 7.09 -2.85 3.68
CA SER A 120 6.27 -3.09 2.49
C SER A 120 6.97 -2.57 1.21
N ASP A 121 7.54 -1.36 1.22
CA ASP A 121 8.29 -0.84 0.07
C ASP A 121 9.51 -1.71 -0.28
N LYS A 122 10.23 -2.23 0.73
CA LYS A 122 11.33 -3.17 0.50
C LYS A 122 10.83 -4.47 -0.14
N ALA A 123 9.75 -5.07 0.38
CA ALA A 123 9.19 -6.29 -0.16
C ALA A 123 8.83 -6.15 -1.65
N VAL A 124 8.26 -5.00 -2.04
CA VAL A 124 7.97 -4.68 -3.44
C VAL A 124 9.23 -4.61 -4.29
N ARG A 125 10.27 -3.94 -3.80
CA ARG A 125 11.54 -3.84 -4.54
C ARG A 125 12.18 -5.21 -4.75
N ASP A 126 12.22 -6.04 -3.70
CA ASP A 126 12.82 -7.37 -3.75
C ASP A 126 12.10 -8.27 -4.78
N VAL A 127 10.76 -8.23 -4.83
CA VAL A 127 9.96 -8.96 -5.85
C VAL A 127 10.27 -8.47 -7.26
N ARG A 128 10.36 -7.16 -7.48
CA ARG A 128 10.69 -6.58 -8.79
C ARG A 128 12.09 -6.98 -9.26
N GLU A 129 13.07 -6.98 -8.37
CA GLU A 129 14.44 -7.42 -8.68
C GLU A 129 14.47 -8.90 -9.13
N VAL A 130 13.67 -9.77 -8.49
CA VAL A 130 13.53 -11.18 -8.90
C VAL A 130 12.86 -11.33 -10.27
N ASP A 131 11.81 -10.57 -10.55
CA ASP A 131 11.11 -10.64 -11.84
C ASP A 131 11.97 -10.11 -12.99
N GLU A 132 12.72 -9.02 -12.76
CA GLU A 132 13.70 -8.51 -13.72
C GLU A 132 14.80 -9.55 -14.01
N ALA A 133 15.32 -10.22 -12.98
CA ALA A 133 16.29 -11.30 -13.15
C ALA A 133 15.72 -12.50 -13.96
N LYS A 134 14.46 -12.88 -13.74
CA LYS A 134 13.78 -13.94 -14.52
C LYS A 134 13.68 -13.60 -16.00
N VAL A 135 13.39 -12.34 -16.33
CA VAL A 135 13.31 -11.89 -17.74
C VAL A 135 14.67 -12.03 -18.43
N VAL A 136 15.75 -11.65 -17.74
CA VAL A 136 17.12 -11.81 -18.26
C VAL A 136 17.47 -13.29 -18.47
N VAL A 137 17.19 -14.16 -17.49
CA VAL A 137 17.44 -15.61 -17.61
C VAL A 137 16.67 -16.22 -18.78
N LYS A 138 15.41 -15.81 -18.98
CA LYS A 138 14.59 -16.30 -20.10
C LYS A 138 15.17 -15.86 -21.46
N ALA A 139 15.61 -14.61 -21.57
CA ALA A 139 16.25 -14.10 -22.79
C ALA A 139 17.53 -14.88 -23.13
N LEU A 140 18.37 -15.18 -22.13
CA LEU A 140 19.58 -15.98 -22.32
C LEU A 140 19.26 -17.41 -22.79
N ALA A 141 18.23 -18.03 -22.23
CA ALA A 141 17.80 -19.37 -22.64
C ALA A 141 17.24 -19.41 -24.08
N ASP A 142 16.55 -18.33 -24.51
CA ASP A 142 15.99 -18.23 -25.86
C ASP A 142 17.07 -17.98 -26.92
N ASP A 143 18.17 -17.29 -26.58
CA ASP A 143 19.29 -17.05 -27.50
C ASP A 143 20.13 -18.32 -27.76
N ASP A 144 20.36 -19.16 -26.74
CA ASP A 144 21.08 -20.45 -26.91
C ASP A 144 20.34 -21.40 -27.87
N ASN A 145 19.00 -21.32 -27.91
CA ASN A 145 18.19 -22.17 -28.78
C ASN A 145 18.25 -21.74 -30.26
N ARG A 146 18.67 -20.49 -30.55
CA ARG A 146 18.85 -19.99 -31.92
C ARG A 146 20.20 -20.39 -32.53
N VAL A 147 21.24 -20.56 -31.71
CA VAL A 147 22.59 -20.92 -32.19
C VAL A 147 22.67 -22.41 -32.60
N SER A 148 21.86 -23.28 -31.99
CA SER A 148 21.88 -24.73 -32.30
C SER A 148 21.19 -25.14 -33.62
N ALA A 149 20.46 -24.25 -34.30
CA ALA A 149 19.77 -24.59 -35.55
C ALA A 149 20.64 -24.43 -36.83
N GLY A 150 21.88 -23.93 -36.73
CA GLY A 150 22.70 -23.54 -37.89
C GLY A 150 23.72 -24.56 -38.43
N GLY A 151 23.88 -25.74 -37.82
CA GLY A 151 25.09 -26.56 -38.03
C GLY A 151 24.92 -27.92 -38.71
N ARG A 152 24.44 -28.02 -39.96
CA ARG A 152 24.66 -29.23 -40.80
C ARG A 152 24.89 -28.88 -42.27
N VAL A 153 26.13 -28.50 -42.61
CA VAL A 153 26.60 -28.58 -44.00
C VAL A 153 27.35 -29.91 -44.18
N ARG A 154 26.67 -30.84 -44.87
CA ARG A 154 27.20 -32.12 -45.32
C ARG A 154 28.40 -31.87 -46.26
N ARG A 155 29.61 -32.26 -45.85
CA ARG A 155 30.74 -32.41 -46.78
C ARG A 155 30.58 -33.72 -47.54
N ARG A 156 30.38 -33.64 -48.86
CA ARG A 156 30.48 -34.79 -49.77
C ARG A 156 31.95 -35.00 -50.13
N HIS A 157 32.36 -36.26 -50.08
CA HIS A 157 33.62 -36.76 -50.63
C HIS A 157 33.68 -36.55 -52.15
N TYR A 158 34.85 -36.16 -52.64
CA TYR A 158 35.43 -36.56 -53.92
C TYR A 158 36.92 -36.79 -53.70
#